data_AF-F9W4L6-F1
#
_entry.id   AF-F9W4L6-F1
#
_cell.length_a   1.000
_cell.length_b   1.000
_cell.length_c   1.000
_cell.angle_alpha   90.00
_cell.angle_beta   90.00
_cell.angle_gamma   90.00
#
_symmetry.space_group_name_H-M   'P 1'
#
loop_
_entity.id
_entity.type
_entity.pdbx_description
1 polymer ?
#
loop_
_entity_poly.entity_id
_entity_poly.type
_entity_poly.pdbx_seq_one_letter_code
_entity_poly.pdbx_strand_id
1 'polypeptide(L)'
;MMCMCAIRVGGSAARITHACGLKNSVAMEGYEVGHAYDAWEKIVILCDTSERAVDAAALRGALRSFSNSLGFLGKEDSPQYKSPHMLGSMGRHPKDGCTGDMGFQASLCVDYRALIDPDDEGTRNLRMIPWYNLVASAADLLDQGNNAAVAAARLHSQMQAIAEVALSIYYEGSGKVGCE
;
A
#
# COMPACT_ATOMS: atom_id res chain seq x y z
N MET A 1 5.52 -9.06 1.48
CA MET A 1 6.80 -8.97 2.23
C MET A 1 7.50 -10.32 2.27
N MET A 2 6.87 -11.35 2.82
CA MET A 2 7.43 -12.71 2.92
C MET A 2 8.16 -13.21 1.68
N CYS A 3 7.49 -13.28 0.52
CA CYS A 3 8.07 -13.81 -0.72
C CYS A 3 9.31 -13.05 -1.23
N MET A 4 9.55 -11.82 -0.75
CA MET A 4 10.66 -10.98 -1.18
C MET A 4 11.80 -10.91 -0.16
N CYS A 5 11.54 -11.26 1.10
CA CYS A 5 12.49 -11.01 2.19
C CYS A 5 12.87 -12.28 2.97
N ALA A 6 12.06 -13.35 2.90
CA ALA A 6 12.35 -14.62 3.54
C ALA A 6 12.99 -15.61 2.56
N ILE A 7 13.98 -16.37 3.04
CA ILE A 7 14.68 -17.41 2.28
C ILE A 7 14.22 -18.77 2.76
N ARG A 8 14.01 -19.69 1.83
CA ARG A 8 13.69 -21.08 2.17
C ARG A 8 14.91 -21.84 2.71
N VAL A 9 14.75 -22.52 3.85
CA VAL A 9 15.78 -23.41 4.42
C VAL A 9 15.92 -24.66 3.55
N GLY A 10 17.16 -25.05 3.23
CA GLY A 10 17.47 -26.26 2.43
C GLY A 10 17.78 -26.01 0.95
N GLY A 11 17.63 -24.77 0.46
CA GLY A 11 18.23 -24.34 -0.82
C GLY A 11 19.77 -24.25 -0.70
N SER A 12 20.51 -24.15 -1.81
CA SER A 12 21.97 -24.02 -1.75
C SER A 12 22.35 -22.69 -1.08
N ALA A 13 22.45 -22.70 0.25
CA ALA A 13 22.71 -21.55 1.12
C ALA A 13 24.17 -21.06 1.04
N ALA A 14 24.80 -21.21 -0.13
CA ALA A 14 26.15 -20.77 -0.37
C ALA A 14 26.13 -19.27 -0.69
N ARG A 15 26.13 -18.48 0.40
CA ARG A 15 26.31 -17.01 0.53
C ARG A 15 25.05 -16.33 1.04
N ILE A 16 25.09 -16.00 2.33
CA ILE A 16 24.19 -15.07 3.01
C ILE A 16 24.10 -13.81 2.15
N THR A 17 22.97 -13.59 1.50
CA THR A 17 22.65 -12.29 0.90
C THR A 17 21.48 -11.66 1.64
N HIS A 18 21.62 -10.37 1.90
CA HIS A 18 20.69 -9.57 2.67
C HIS A 18 19.53 -9.13 1.76
N ALA A 19 18.40 -9.84 1.84
CA ALA A 19 17.18 -9.41 1.16
C ALA A 19 16.53 -8.25 1.93
N CYS A 20 15.88 -7.33 1.22
CA CYS A 20 15.14 -6.20 1.83
C CYS A 20 15.99 -5.31 2.77
N GLY A 21 17.32 -5.26 2.58
CA GLY A 21 18.22 -4.46 3.42
C GLY A 21 18.49 -5.03 4.82
N LEU A 22 18.08 -6.28 5.07
CA LEU A 22 18.17 -6.93 6.37
C LEU A 22 19.60 -7.36 6.71
N LYS A 23 20.16 -6.89 7.83
CA LYS A 23 21.51 -7.30 8.30
C LYS A 23 21.67 -8.80 8.51
N ASN A 24 20.58 -9.52 8.78
CA ASN A 24 20.56 -10.98 8.87
C ASN A 24 19.44 -11.49 7.96
N SER A 25 19.72 -12.55 7.22
CA SER A 25 18.70 -13.19 6.40
C SER A 25 17.64 -13.86 7.28
N VAL A 26 16.36 -13.69 6.95
CA VAL A 26 15.26 -14.38 7.63
C VAL A 26 15.01 -15.69 6.90
N ALA A 27 15.23 -16.80 7.60
CA ALA A 27 15.02 -18.14 7.08
C ALA A 27 13.61 -18.65 7.40
N MET A 28 13.02 -19.42 6.47
CA MET A 28 11.71 -20.04 6.58
C MET A 28 11.82 -21.53 6.25
N GLU A 29 11.47 -22.39 7.22
CA GLU A 29 11.67 -23.85 7.15
C GLU A 29 10.73 -24.57 6.16
N GLY A 30 9.70 -23.87 5.67
CA GLY A 30 8.75 -24.35 4.68
C GLY A 30 7.63 -23.34 4.44
N TYR A 31 6.70 -23.62 3.54
CA TYR A 31 5.55 -22.72 3.26
C TYR A 31 4.37 -22.90 4.22
N GLU A 32 4.54 -23.68 5.28
CA GLU A 32 3.49 -23.86 6.27
C GLU A 32 3.18 -22.54 6.98
N VAL A 33 1.90 -22.32 7.30
CA VAL A 33 1.38 -21.05 7.81
C VAL A 33 2.14 -20.58 9.07
N GLY A 34 2.52 -21.51 9.96
CA GLY A 34 3.28 -21.20 11.17
C GLY A 34 4.66 -20.62 10.86
N HIS A 35 5.45 -21.30 10.03
CA HIS A 35 6.79 -20.84 9.65
C HIS A 35 6.77 -19.52 8.86
N ALA A 36 5.74 -19.34 8.02
CA ALA A 36 5.56 -18.09 7.28
C ALA A 36 5.24 -16.91 8.21
N TYR A 37 4.47 -17.16 9.28
CA TYR A 37 4.12 -16.14 10.27
C TYR A 37 5.34 -15.72 11.10
N ASP A 38 6.13 -16.66 11.61
CA ASP A 38 7.32 -16.38 12.41
C ASP A 38 8.36 -15.57 11.63
N ALA A 39 8.52 -15.88 10.35
CA ALA A 39 9.38 -15.12 9.47
C ALA A 39 8.81 -13.72 9.18
N TRP A 40 7.49 -13.58 9.04
CA TRP A 40 6.84 -12.28 8.85
C TRP A 40 7.04 -11.37 10.06
N GLU A 41 6.89 -11.89 11.28
CA GLU A 41 7.09 -11.12 12.51
C GLU A 41 8.52 -10.55 12.58
N LYS A 42 9.52 -11.38 12.27
CA LYS A 42 10.93 -10.94 12.22
C LYS A 42 11.18 -9.86 11.17
N ILE A 43 10.46 -9.89 10.05
CA ILE A 43 10.59 -8.89 8.98
C ILE A 43 9.88 -7.59 9.36
N VAL A 44 8.66 -7.66 9.89
CA VAL A 44 7.80 -6.48 10.10
C VAL A 44 8.32 -5.58 11.21
N ILE A 45 8.96 -6.13 12.25
CA ILE A 45 9.59 -5.37 13.33
C ILE A 45 10.67 -4.41 12.81
N LEU A 46 11.24 -4.71 11.65
CA LEU A 46 12.30 -3.90 11.03
C LEU A 46 11.75 -2.80 10.12
N CYS A 47 10.44 -2.79 9.88
CA CYS A 47 9.78 -1.70 9.19
C CYS A 47 9.49 -0.57 10.17
N ASP A 48 10.16 0.56 10.01
CA ASP A 48 9.74 1.79 10.67
C ASP A 48 8.52 2.37 9.95
N THR A 49 7.35 2.22 10.59
CA THR A 49 6.08 2.80 10.13
C THR A 49 5.64 3.98 10.97
N SER A 50 6.47 4.42 11.92
CA SER A 50 6.15 5.54 12.78
C SER A 50 6.10 6.83 11.93
N GLU A 51 5.09 7.67 12.18
CA GLU A 51 4.91 9.01 11.60
C GLU A 51 4.34 9.16 10.19
N ARG A 52 3.47 8.26 9.70
CA ARG A 52 2.67 8.58 8.51
C ARG A 52 1.21 8.78 8.85
N ALA A 53 0.75 10.03 8.73
CA ALA A 53 -0.67 10.33 8.71
C ALA A 53 -1.34 9.47 7.63
N VAL A 54 -2.35 8.69 8.03
CA VAL A 54 -3.10 7.83 7.12
C VAL A 54 -4.22 8.66 6.53
N ASP A 55 -3.90 9.40 5.47
CA ASP A 55 -4.87 10.13 4.66
C ASP A 55 -4.99 9.53 3.25
N ALA A 56 -6.00 9.99 2.50
CA ALA A 56 -6.26 9.51 1.14
C ALA A 56 -5.05 9.73 0.19
N ALA A 57 -4.29 10.82 0.37
CA ALA A 57 -3.14 11.13 -0.47
C ALA A 57 -1.96 10.19 -0.17
N ALA A 58 -1.70 9.90 1.10
CA ALA A 58 -0.67 8.96 1.55
C ALA A 58 -0.97 7.54 1.02
N LEU A 59 -2.23 7.08 1.13
CA LEU A 59 -2.62 5.77 0.61
C LEU A 59 -2.49 5.70 -0.93
N ARG A 60 -2.96 6.71 -1.66
CA ARG A 60 -2.81 6.78 -3.14
C ARG A 60 -1.34 6.87 -3.56
N GLY A 61 -0.52 7.61 -2.81
CA GLY A 61 0.93 7.69 -3.00
C GLY A 61 1.60 6.33 -2.82
N ALA A 62 1.23 5.58 -1.79
CA ALA A 62 1.73 4.23 -1.54
C ALA A 62 1.34 3.25 -2.66
N LEU A 63 0.08 3.27 -3.12
CA LEU A 63 -0.38 2.44 -4.25
C LEU A 63 0.37 2.77 -5.55
N ARG A 64 0.61 4.07 -5.81
CA ARG A 64 1.40 4.51 -6.97
C ARG A 64 2.85 4.06 -6.87
N SER A 65 3.47 4.19 -5.69
CA SER A 65 4.83 3.72 -5.44
C SER A 65 4.96 2.21 -5.65
N PHE A 66 3.98 1.43 -5.18
CA PHE A 66 3.89 0.00 -5.46
C PHE A 66 3.80 -0.28 -6.97
N SER A 67 2.87 0.38 -7.68
CA SER A 67 2.69 0.20 -9.12
C SER A 67 3.97 0.52 -9.90
N ASN A 68 4.69 1.58 -9.52
CA ASN A 68 5.97 1.95 -10.12
C ASN A 68 7.11 0.97 -9.80
N SER A 69 7.01 0.25 -8.67
CA SER A 69 8.02 -0.74 -8.26
C SER A 69 7.86 -2.08 -8.98
N LEU A 70 6.68 -2.35 -9.54
CA LEU A 70 6.45 -3.50 -10.41
C LEU A 70 7.24 -3.32 -11.72
N GLY A 71 8.07 -4.29 -12.08
CA GLY A 71 8.93 -4.16 -13.27
C GLY A 71 10.43 -4.13 -13.01
N PHE A 72 10.88 -4.16 -11.76
CA PHE A 72 12.30 -4.02 -11.43
C PHE A 72 12.85 -5.24 -10.67
N LEU A 73 13.88 -5.88 -11.26
CA LEU A 73 15.17 -6.29 -10.65
C LEU A 73 15.75 -7.56 -11.31
N GLY A 74 16.59 -7.36 -12.33
CA GLY A 74 17.77 -8.18 -12.54
C GLY A 74 18.97 -7.40 -12.00
N LYS A 75 19.86 -8.06 -11.25
CA LYS A 75 21.10 -7.47 -10.69
C LYS A 75 22.15 -7.14 -11.77
N GLU A 76 21.89 -7.53 -13.02
CA GLU A 76 22.69 -7.26 -14.20
C GLU A 76 21.79 -6.61 -15.27
N ASP A 77 22.20 -5.43 -15.69
CA ASP A 77 21.46 -4.45 -16.47
C ASP A 77 21.12 -4.90 -17.90
N SER A 78 20.04 -5.65 -18.07
CA SER A 78 19.45 -5.84 -19.41
C SER A 78 17.93 -5.70 -19.37
N PRO A 79 17.35 -4.71 -20.09
CA PRO A 79 15.91 -4.42 -20.13
C PRO A 79 15.03 -5.64 -20.45
N GLN A 80 15.58 -6.62 -21.16
CA GLN A 80 14.93 -7.87 -21.57
C GLN A 80 14.56 -8.81 -20.41
N TYR A 81 15.10 -8.61 -19.21
CA TYR A 81 14.72 -9.39 -18.02
C TYR A 81 13.75 -8.64 -17.09
N LYS A 82 13.28 -7.45 -17.49
CA LYS A 82 12.25 -6.72 -16.75
C LYS A 82 10.88 -7.32 -17.08
N SER A 83 10.25 -7.94 -16.09
CA SER A 83 8.83 -8.28 -16.20
C SER A 83 8.02 -7.22 -15.46
N PRO A 84 7.12 -6.48 -16.13
CA PRO A 84 6.22 -5.53 -15.48
C PRO A 84 5.30 -6.22 -14.47
N HIS A 85 5.22 -7.53 -14.43
CA HIS A 85 4.33 -8.25 -13.52
C HIS A 85 5.05 -8.80 -12.29
N MET A 86 6.33 -8.47 -12.09
CA MET A 86 7.08 -8.97 -10.94
C MET A 86 7.52 -7.85 -10.03
N LEU A 87 7.48 -8.15 -8.72
CA LEU A 87 8.05 -7.33 -7.66
C LEU A 87 9.14 -8.11 -6.96
N GLY A 88 10.31 -7.52 -6.75
CA GLY A 88 11.44 -8.17 -6.10
C GLY A 88 12.47 -8.71 -7.11
N SER A 89 13.45 -9.45 -6.61
CA SER A 89 14.63 -9.86 -7.39
C SER A 89 14.43 -11.22 -8.04
N MET A 90 14.82 -11.33 -9.31
CA MET A 90 14.96 -12.61 -10.01
C MET A 90 16.37 -12.86 -10.53
N GLY A 91 16.75 -14.14 -10.55
CA GLY A 91 17.99 -14.63 -11.12
C GLY A 91 17.95 -14.69 -12.65
N ARG A 92 19.07 -15.16 -13.24
CA ARG A 92 19.28 -15.22 -14.70
C ARG A 92 18.30 -16.10 -15.48
N HIS A 93 17.50 -16.94 -14.80
CA HIS A 93 16.51 -17.81 -15.43
C HIS A 93 15.09 -17.51 -14.92
N PRO A 94 14.32 -16.66 -15.62
CA PRO A 94 12.94 -16.31 -15.28
C PRO A 94 11.94 -17.48 -15.24
N LYS A 95 12.35 -18.66 -15.73
CA LYS A 95 11.48 -19.83 -15.88
C LYS A 95 11.20 -20.54 -14.55
N ASP A 96 12.04 -20.32 -13.54
CA ASP A 96 11.94 -21.02 -12.26
C ASP A 96 10.91 -20.36 -11.31
N GLY A 97 10.42 -19.16 -11.64
CA GLY A 97 9.40 -18.45 -10.85
C GLY A 97 9.93 -17.95 -9.49
N CYS A 98 9.05 -17.49 -8.61
CA CYS A 98 9.41 -16.96 -7.27
C CYS A 98 9.47 -18.10 -6.24
N THR A 99 10.64 -18.71 -6.06
CA THR A 99 10.82 -19.96 -5.30
C THR A 99 11.38 -19.79 -3.90
N GLY A 100 11.86 -18.60 -3.53
CA GLY A 100 12.45 -18.39 -2.22
C GLY A 100 13.85 -18.99 -2.04
N ASP A 101 14.43 -19.62 -3.07
CA ASP A 101 15.78 -20.21 -3.02
C ASP A 101 16.85 -19.14 -3.30
N MET A 102 18.00 -19.26 -2.63
CA MET A 102 19.17 -18.38 -2.75
C MET A 102 20.39 -19.06 -3.39
N GLY A 103 20.18 -20.05 -4.25
CA GLY A 103 21.21 -20.47 -5.21
C GLY A 103 21.56 -19.41 -6.26
N PHE A 104 22.49 -19.73 -7.19
CA PHE A 104 23.00 -18.85 -8.27
C PHE A 104 21.90 -18.29 -9.24
N GLN A 105 20.63 -18.57 -8.96
CA GLN A 105 19.41 -18.20 -9.67
C GLN A 105 18.32 -17.63 -8.73
N ALA A 106 18.71 -16.92 -7.67
CA ALA A 106 17.81 -16.45 -6.61
C ALA A 106 16.53 -15.74 -7.10
N SER A 107 15.36 -16.18 -6.63
CA SER A 107 14.06 -15.56 -6.97
C SER A 107 13.23 -15.24 -5.74
N LEU A 108 13.54 -14.09 -5.14
CA LEU A 108 12.77 -13.47 -4.06
C LEU A 108 11.84 -12.43 -4.66
N CYS A 109 10.69 -12.89 -5.12
CA CYS A 109 9.75 -12.07 -5.83
C CYS A 109 8.28 -12.42 -5.53
N VAL A 110 7.39 -11.57 -6.03
CA VAL A 110 5.97 -11.88 -6.21
C VAL A 110 5.66 -11.78 -7.69
N ASP A 111 5.01 -12.81 -8.23
CA ASP A 111 4.58 -12.88 -9.62
C ASP A 111 3.09 -12.56 -9.76
N TYR A 112 2.80 -11.50 -10.51
CA TYR A 112 1.47 -10.99 -10.79
C TYR A 112 1.06 -11.20 -12.26
N ARG A 113 1.72 -12.09 -13.01
CA ARG A 113 1.39 -12.35 -14.43
C ARG A 113 -0.04 -12.84 -14.64
N ALA A 114 -0.63 -13.51 -13.66
CA ALA A 114 -2.04 -13.92 -13.69
C ALA A 114 -3.04 -12.74 -13.68
N LEU A 115 -2.56 -11.50 -13.48
CA LEU A 115 -3.38 -10.27 -13.43
C LEU A 115 -3.28 -9.44 -14.71
N ILE A 116 -2.70 -10.02 -15.76
CA ILE A 116 -2.77 -9.45 -17.11
C ILE A 116 -4.23 -9.54 -17.54
N ASP A 117 -4.83 -8.39 -17.82
CA ASP A 117 -6.12 -8.37 -18.50
C ASP A 117 -5.89 -8.92 -19.93
N PRO A 118 -6.52 -10.04 -20.29
CA PRO A 118 -6.36 -10.61 -21.63
C PRO A 118 -6.91 -9.69 -22.73
N ASP A 119 -7.81 -8.77 -22.38
CA ASP A 119 -8.54 -7.92 -23.32
C ASP A 119 -7.95 -6.50 -23.44
N ASP A 120 -7.08 -6.07 -22.52
CA ASP A 120 -6.64 -4.66 -22.40
C ASP A 120 -5.12 -4.46 -22.60
N GLU A 121 -4.58 -5.06 -23.68
CA GLU A 121 -3.24 -4.82 -24.27
C GLU A 121 -2.10 -4.50 -23.26
N GLY A 122 -2.02 -5.23 -22.14
CA GLY A 122 -0.93 -5.10 -21.18
C GLY A 122 -1.10 -4.05 -20.07
N THR A 123 -2.30 -3.48 -19.88
CA THR A 123 -2.63 -2.78 -18.64
C THR A 123 -2.81 -3.80 -17.50
N ARG A 124 -2.27 -3.49 -16.33
CA ARG A 124 -2.32 -4.35 -15.14
C ARG A 124 -3.58 -4.00 -14.34
N ASN A 125 -4.53 -4.92 -14.21
CA ASN A 125 -5.67 -4.71 -13.33
C ASN A 125 -5.28 -4.98 -11.86
N LEU A 126 -4.54 -4.05 -11.25
CA LEU A 126 -4.08 -4.17 -9.86
C LEU A 126 -5.23 -4.21 -8.84
N ARG A 127 -6.43 -3.75 -9.22
CA ARG A 127 -7.63 -3.87 -8.37
C ARG A 127 -8.09 -5.31 -8.17
N MET A 128 -7.62 -6.26 -8.98
CA MET A 128 -7.86 -7.69 -8.75
C MET A 128 -7.07 -8.24 -7.56
N ILE A 129 -6.06 -7.52 -7.06
CA ILE A 129 -5.29 -7.91 -5.87
C ILE A 129 -6.10 -7.52 -4.62
N PRO A 130 -6.51 -8.46 -3.74
CA PRO A 130 -7.40 -8.15 -2.63
C PRO A 130 -6.89 -7.04 -1.70
N TRP A 131 -5.61 -7.10 -1.31
CA TRP A 131 -5.02 -6.07 -0.44
C TRP A 131 -4.90 -4.70 -1.12
N TYR A 132 -4.63 -4.67 -2.43
CA TYR A 132 -4.54 -3.42 -3.19
C TYR A 132 -5.91 -2.76 -3.27
N ASN A 133 -6.95 -3.55 -3.57
CA ASN A 133 -8.31 -3.08 -3.63
C ASN A 133 -8.80 -2.53 -2.28
N LEU A 134 -8.50 -3.22 -1.17
CA LEU A 134 -8.85 -2.74 0.17
C LEU A 134 -8.24 -1.37 0.46
N VAL A 135 -6.95 -1.18 0.15
CA VAL A 135 -6.27 0.10 0.36
C VAL A 135 -6.82 1.19 -0.57
N ALA A 136 -7.14 0.84 -1.82
CA ALA A 136 -7.75 1.77 -2.77
C ALA A 136 -9.13 2.22 -2.30
N SER A 137 -9.99 1.29 -1.87
CA SER A 137 -11.31 1.59 -1.30
C SER A 137 -11.20 2.43 -0.02
N ALA A 138 -10.23 2.14 0.85
CA ALA A 138 -9.99 2.96 2.04
C ALA A 138 -9.61 4.41 1.68
N ALA A 139 -8.76 4.60 0.66
CA ALA A 139 -8.43 5.93 0.17
C ALA A 139 -9.65 6.68 -0.37
N ASP A 140 -10.51 5.99 -1.14
CA ASP A 140 -11.74 6.59 -1.69
C ASP A 140 -12.74 6.95 -0.58
N LEU A 141 -12.88 6.11 0.45
CA LEU A 141 -13.75 6.38 1.61
C LEU A 141 -13.23 7.56 2.46
N LEU A 142 -11.92 7.66 2.67
CA LEU A 142 -11.32 8.79 3.39
C LEU A 142 -11.54 10.11 2.65
N ASP A 143 -11.43 10.09 1.32
CA ASP A 143 -11.67 11.26 0.48
C ASP A 143 -13.14 11.72 0.56
N GLN A 144 -14.08 10.78 0.50
CA GLN A 144 -15.50 11.06 0.70
C GLN A 144 -15.79 11.62 2.09
N GLY A 145 -15.21 11.02 3.13
CA GLY A 145 -15.33 11.49 4.51
C GLY A 145 -14.81 12.91 4.70
N ASN A 146 -13.64 13.23 4.13
CA ASN A 146 -13.05 14.57 4.18
C ASN A 146 -13.95 15.60 3.47
N ASN A 147 -14.46 15.28 2.28
CA ASN A 147 -15.37 16.17 1.56
C ASN A 147 -16.67 16.42 2.35
N ALA A 148 -17.22 15.39 2.97
CA ALA A 148 -18.40 15.51 3.83
C ALA A 148 -18.11 16.36 5.09
N ALA A 149 -16.95 16.19 5.72
CA ALA A 149 -16.54 16.97 6.90
C ALA A 149 -16.38 18.46 6.56
N VAL A 150 -15.76 18.78 5.42
CA VAL A 150 -15.64 20.17 4.93
C VAL A 150 -17.01 20.78 4.67
N ALA A 151 -17.92 20.03 4.03
CA ALA A 151 -19.28 20.49 3.79
C ALA A 151 -20.05 20.73 5.12
N ALA A 152 -19.91 19.82 6.08
CA ALA A 152 -20.53 19.94 7.41
C ALA A 152 -20.00 21.16 8.19
N ALA A 153 -18.69 21.41 8.14
CA ALA A 153 -18.08 22.60 8.76
C ALA A 153 -18.64 23.89 8.14
N ARG A 154 -18.76 23.94 6.81
CA ARG A 154 -19.37 25.09 6.12
C ARG A 154 -20.83 25.30 6.53
N LEU A 155 -21.61 24.21 6.61
CA LEU A 155 -23.01 24.27 7.04
C LEU A 155 -23.13 24.77 8.48
N HIS A 156 -22.26 24.28 9.38
CA HIS A 156 -22.21 24.73 10.77
C HIS A 156 -21.98 26.24 10.88
N SER A 157 -21.00 26.79 10.16
CA SER A 157 -20.75 28.24 10.14
C SER A 157 -21.93 29.03 9.58
N GLN A 158 -22.61 28.52 8.56
CA GLN A 158 -23.83 29.16 8.02
C GLN A 158 -24.96 29.17 9.05
N MET A 159 -25.17 28.06 9.77
CA MET A 159 -26.19 27.98 10.81
C MET A 159 -25.90 28.93 11.98
N GLN A 160 -24.63 29.07 12.39
CA GLN A 160 -24.23 30.06 13.40
C GLN A 160 -24.55 31.49 12.96
N ALA A 161 -24.19 31.85 11.72
CA ALA A 161 -24.49 33.19 11.19
C ALA A 161 -26.00 33.46 11.12
N ILE A 162 -26.81 32.47 10.72
CA ILE A 162 -28.28 32.59 10.73
C ILE A 162 -28.81 32.77 12.16
N ALA A 163 -28.27 32.02 13.13
CA ALA A 163 -28.67 32.16 14.53
C ALA A 163 -28.33 33.54 15.09
N GLU A 164 -27.17 34.10 14.75
CA GLU A 164 -26.78 35.47 15.13
C GLU A 164 -27.73 36.52 14.56
N VAL A 165 -28.09 36.42 13.27
CA VAL A 165 -29.06 37.32 12.62
C VAL A 165 -30.45 37.17 13.22
N ALA A 166 -30.90 35.95 13.48
CA ALA A 166 -32.20 35.71 14.11
C ALA A 166 -32.26 36.34 15.52
N LEU A 167 -31.16 36.24 16.27
CA LEU A 167 -31.04 36.86 17.59
C LEU A 167 -31.08 38.39 17.50
N SER A 168 -30.39 39.00 16.53
CA SER A 168 -30.40 40.45 16.33
C SER A 168 -31.80 40.97 15.98
N ILE A 169 -32.51 40.29 15.07
CA ILE A 169 -33.90 40.63 14.72
C ILE A 169 -34.82 40.51 15.93
N TYR A 170 -34.66 39.48 16.76
CA TYR A 170 -35.46 39.32 17.97
C TYR A 170 -35.26 40.48 18.96
N TYR A 171 -34.02 40.89 19.20
CA TYR A 171 -33.74 42.02 20.11
C TYR A 171 -34.13 43.38 19.53
N GLU A 172 -33.98 43.61 18.22
CA GLU A 172 -34.45 44.83 17.56
C GLU A 172 -35.99 44.93 17.55
N GLY A 173 -36.68 43.81 17.33
CA GLY A 173 -38.14 43.73 17.34
C GLY A 173 -38.74 43.85 18.74
N SER A 174 -38.10 43.26 19.76
CA SER A 174 -38.54 43.37 21.16
C SER A 174 -38.22 44.75 21.77
N GLY A 175 -37.18 45.44 21.32
CA GLY A 175 -36.88 46.82 21.72
C GLY A 175 -37.86 47.88 21.20
N LYS A 176 -38.73 47.54 20.23
CA LYS A 176 -39.81 48.43 19.75
C LYS A 176 -41.16 48.22 20.44
N VAL A 177 -41.28 47.24 21.34
CA VAL A 177 -42.48 47.06 22.16
C VAL A 177 -42.31 47.87 23.44
N GLY A 178 -42.30 49.19 23.30
CA GLY A 178 -42.00 50.14 24.39
C GLY A 178 -42.79 51.44 24.26
N CYS A 179 -43.99 51.40 24.85
CA CYS A 179 -44.83 52.50 25.35
C CYS A 179 -45.28 53.57 24.35
N GLU A 180 -46.48 53.37 23.78
CA GLU A 180 -47.45 54.47 23.65
C GLU A 180 -47.95 54.92 25.03
#